data_AF-A0A6M1R2H2-F1
#
_entry.id   AF-A0A6M1R2H2-F1
#
_cell.length_a   1.000
_cell.length_b   1.000
_cell.length_c   1.000
_cell.angle_alpha   90.00
_cell.angle_beta   90.00
_cell.angle_gamma   90.00
#
_symmetry.space_group_name_H-M   'P 1'
#
loop_
_entity.id
_entity.type
_entity.pdbx_description
1 polymer ?
#
loop_
_entity_poly.entity_id
_entity_poly.type
_entity_poly.pdbx_seq_one_letter_code
_entity_poly.pdbx_strand_id
1 'polypeptide(L)'
;MSGLLVAGTTSDAGKSVVTTGLCRAFARRGVKVAPYKAQNMSNNSMVCAGPDGTTAEIGRAQWVQALAARVTPEPAMNPVLLKPGSDRRSHVVLMGHPAGEVSSHDWEAGRRHLATAAHAAYDDLASRFDVIVAEGAGSPAEINLRAGDYVNMGLARHAGLPTIVVGDIDRGGVFAAMYGTLALLEPEDQALISGFVINKFRGDAGLLAPGLESLESLTDRRVFGVLPWEPSLWLDSEDALDLEGRRSAAGATRKVAVVRLPRISNFTDVDALGLEPDLDVVFASSPADIADADLVVLPGTRSTISDLAWLRSRGLDAALIEHVRRGRPLLGICGGFQMLGGVIADPDGVEGSVAEVDGLGLLDVRTDFAPAKNLRLPTGSALGVEASGYEIHHGRITRGDGVTEFLGGARSGQVFGTMWHGSLEGDALRGAFLAATLDREPSAVSFPAARERRLDLIGDLVEEHLDVDALLDLAVSPVGRADAPVGRADAPVGRADVVRDERRRVETNTVPSRSTEDCVGLDTPPPSGSGGSTSGGIR
;
A
#
# COMPACT_ATOMS: atom_id res chain seq x y z
N MET A 1 -26.77 11.88 -1.42
CA MET A 1 -26.25 12.00 -0.04
C MET A 1 -25.03 12.91 -0.09
N SER A 2 -24.66 13.57 1.01
CA SER A 2 -23.50 14.48 1.02
C SER A 2 -22.19 13.70 1.11
N GLY A 3 -21.31 13.89 0.15
CA GLY A 3 -20.03 13.20 0.05
C GLY A 3 -19.32 13.49 -1.26
N LEU A 4 -18.07 13.06 -1.35
CA LEU A 4 -17.22 13.21 -2.53
C LEU A 4 -16.44 11.91 -2.74
N LEU A 5 -16.40 11.40 -3.97
CA LEU A 5 -15.53 10.30 -4.34
C LEU A 5 -14.22 10.84 -4.95
N VAL A 6 -13.08 10.41 -4.39
CA VAL A 6 -11.74 10.66 -4.90
C VAL A 6 -11.28 9.43 -5.68
N ALA A 7 -11.49 9.45 -6.99
CA ALA A 7 -10.98 8.45 -7.92
C ALA A 7 -9.58 8.86 -8.42
N GLY A 8 -8.91 7.99 -9.16
CA GLY A 8 -7.58 8.26 -9.69
C GLY A 8 -7.38 7.63 -11.06
N THR A 9 -6.48 8.17 -11.87
CA THR A 9 -6.16 7.59 -13.18
C THR A 9 -5.38 6.27 -13.06
N THR A 10 -4.73 6.03 -11.92
CA THR A 10 -3.96 4.83 -11.59
C THR A 10 -4.00 4.53 -10.07
N SER A 11 -3.53 3.35 -9.65
CA SER A 11 -3.49 2.93 -8.24
C SER A 11 -2.72 3.90 -7.33
N ASP A 12 -1.64 4.52 -7.82
CA ASP A 12 -0.75 5.39 -7.00
C ASP A 12 -0.82 6.87 -7.44
N ALA A 13 -1.93 7.26 -8.08
CA ALA A 13 -2.13 8.64 -8.52
C ALA A 13 -2.09 9.68 -7.38
N GLY A 14 -2.18 9.21 -6.13
CA GLY A 14 -2.22 10.03 -4.91
C GLY A 14 -3.61 10.22 -4.34
N LYS A 15 -4.57 9.33 -4.66
CA LYS A 15 -5.92 9.33 -4.08
C LYS A 15 -5.88 9.43 -2.56
N SER A 16 -5.08 8.57 -1.91
CA SER A 16 -5.00 8.54 -0.45
C SER A 16 -4.45 9.84 0.14
N VAL A 17 -3.52 10.53 -0.54
CA VAL A 17 -3.03 11.87 -0.13
C VAL A 17 -4.15 12.89 -0.21
N VAL A 18 -4.85 12.95 -1.35
CA VAL A 18 -5.96 13.88 -1.58
C VAL A 18 -7.10 13.64 -0.59
N THR A 19 -7.53 12.39 -0.41
CA THR A 19 -8.55 12.00 0.58
C THR A 19 -8.14 12.41 1.99
N THR A 20 -6.89 12.13 2.39
CA THR A 20 -6.38 12.50 3.72
C THR A 20 -6.38 14.02 3.92
N GLY A 21 -5.95 14.78 2.92
CA GLY A 21 -5.91 16.24 2.99
C GLY A 21 -7.29 16.89 3.00
N LEU A 22 -8.23 16.38 2.21
CA LEU A 22 -9.62 16.84 2.25
C LEU A 22 -10.27 16.54 3.61
N CYS A 23 -10.06 15.34 4.16
CA CYS A 23 -10.49 15.02 5.51
C CYS A 23 -9.93 16.00 6.55
N ARG A 24 -8.63 16.32 6.48
CA ARG A 24 -8.00 17.27 7.41
C ARG A 24 -8.50 18.70 7.22
N ALA A 25 -8.61 19.18 5.98
CA ALA A 25 -9.11 20.51 5.65
C ALA A 25 -10.56 20.70 6.12
N PHE A 26 -11.45 19.77 5.79
CA PHE A 26 -12.85 19.81 6.20
C PHE A 26 -13.01 19.75 7.73
N ALA A 27 -12.27 18.87 8.41
CA ALA A 27 -12.30 18.79 9.87
C ALA A 27 -11.84 20.10 10.56
N ARG A 28 -10.82 20.77 10.01
CA ARG A 28 -10.34 22.07 10.52
C ARG A 28 -11.35 23.20 10.30
N ARG A 29 -12.17 23.09 9.26
CA ARG A 29 -13.31 23.99 8.98
C ARG A 29 -14.55 23.67 9.84
N GLY A 30 -14.47 22.70 10.74
CA GLY A 30 -15.56 22.32 11.64
C GLY A 30 -16.62 21.42 11.01
N VAL A 31 -16.37 20.90 9.81
CA VAL A 31 -17.27 19.93 9.16
C VAL A 31 -17.13 18.57 9.84
N LYS A 32 -18.25 17.93 10.16
CA LYS A 32 -18.24 16.55 10.66
C LYS A 32 -18.00 15.58 9.50
N VAL A 33 -16.74 15.43 9.10
CA VAL A 33 -16.31 14.59 7.99
C VAL A 33 -15.91 13.18 8.43
N ALA A 34 -16.22 12.15 7.64
CA ALA A 34 -15.65 10.81 7.79
C ALA A 34 -14.99 10.33 6.50
N PRO A 35 -13.85 9.61 6.59
CA PRO A 35 -13.28 8.93 5.45
C PRO A 35 -14.02 7.63 5.15
N TYR A 36 -13.97 7.19 3.90
CA TYR A 36 -14.55 5.90 3.52
C TYR A 36 -13.77 5.26 2.37
N LYS A 37 -13.59 3.94 2.41
CA LYS A 37 -13.08 3.18 1.26
C LYS A 37 -13.79 1.83 1.22
N ALA A 38 -14.72 1.69 0.27
CA ALA A 38 -15.58 0.50 0.12
C ALA A 38 -14.79 -0.81 0.14
N GLN A 39 -13.66 -0.83 -0.55
CA GLN A 39 -12.72 -1.95 -0.54
C GLN A 39 -11.29 -1.44 -0.55
N ASN A 40 -10.49 -1.87 0.42
CA ASN A 40 -9.03 -1.75 0.39
C ASN A 40 -8.40 -3.13 0.10
N MET A 41 -7.23 -3.15 -0.50
CA MET A 41 -6.40 -4.34 -0.67
C MET A 41 -5.00 -4.05 -0.15
N SER A 42 -4.71 -4.43 1.10
CA SER A 42 -3.42 -4.13 1.74
C SER A 42 -3.10 -5.12 2.86
N ASN A 43 -1.82 -5.51 2.94
CA ASN A 43 -1.30 -6.28 4.08
C ASN A 43 -1.12 -5.43 5.35
N ASN A 44 -1.12 -4.10 5.23
CA ASN A 44 -0.98 -3.17 6.34
C ASN A 44 -2.35 -2.86 6.96
N SER A 45 -2.46 -3.01 8.27
CA SER A 45 -3.72 -2.79 9.00
C SER A 45 -3.49 -2.38 10.45
N MET A 46 -4.54 -1.82 11.03
CA MET A 46 -4.64 -1.43 12.42
C MET A 46 -5.77 -2.19 13.11
N VAL A 47 -5.75 -2.19 14.45
CA VAL A 47 -6.93 -2.53 15.25
C VAL A 47 -7.61 -1.24 15.66
N CYS A 48 -8.92 -1.22 15.56
CA CYS A 48 -9.77 -0.17 16.11
C CYS A 48 -10.77 -0.77 17.09
N ALA A 49 -11.26 0.06 18.01
CA ALA A 49 -12.36 -0.31 18.90
C ALA A 49 -13.68 -0.01 18.18
N GLY A 50 -14.54 -1.01 18.06
CA GLY A 50 -15.91 -0.88 17.63
C GLY A 50 -16.77 -0.16 18.67
N PRO A 51 -17.92 0.42 18.27
CA PRO A 51 -18.82 1.13 19.19
C PRO A 51 -19.36 0.30 20.36
N ASP A 52 -19.39 -1.03 20.20
CA ASP A 52 -19.84 -2.02 21.19
C ASP A 52 -18.71 -2.52 22.11
N GLY A 53 -17.50 -1.94 22.00
CA GLY A 53 -16.32 -2.35 22.75
C GLY A 53 -15.62 -3.59 22.19
N THR A 54 -16.10 -4.15 21.08
CA THR A 54 -15.36 -5.17 20.33
C THR A 54 -14.18 -4.54 19.59
N THR A 55 -13.21 -5.35 19.17
CA THR A 55 -12.07 -4.88 18.36
C THR A 55 -12.20 -5.37 16.94
N ALA A 56 -11.93 -4.49 15.99
CA ALA A 56 -12.06 -4.74 14.57
C ALA A 56 -10.76 -4.36 13.84
N GLU A 57 -10.45 -5.08 12.77
CA GLU A 57 -9.35 -4.72 11.87
C GLU A 57 -9.79 -3.65 10.87
N ILE A 58 -8.87 -2.74 10.54
CA ILE A 58 -9.09 -1.68 9.55
C ILE A 58 -7.82 -1.49 8.71
N GLY A 59 -7.94 -1.16 7.43
CA GLY A 59 -6.79 -0.78 6.59
C GLY A 59 -6.02 0.40 7.17
N ARG A 60 -4.69 0.40 7.04
CA ARG A 60 -3.86 1.46 7.65
C ARG A 60 -4.12 2.84 7.05
N ALA A 61 -4.31 2.98 5.73
CA ALA A 61 -4.68 4.29 5.17
C ALA A 61 -6.00 4.81 5.73
N GLN A 62 -7.03 3.97 5.87
CA GLN A 62 -8.33 4.44 6.41
C GLN A 62 -8.22 4.79 7.89
N TRP A 63 -7.38 4.09 8.66
CA TRP A 63 -7.06 4.50 10.02
C TRP A 63 -6.39 5.88 10.06
N VAL A 64 -5.39 6.14 9.20
CA VAL A 64 -4.72 7.45 9.10
C VAL A 64 -5.69 8.54 8.62
N GLN A 65 -6.56 8.24 7.66
CA GLN A 65 -7.59 9.16 7.18
C GLN A 65 -8.59 9.52 8.28
N ALA A 66 -8.92 8.58 9.17
CA ALA A 66 -9.80 8.85 10.31
C ALA A 66 -9.13 9.80 11.30
N LEU A 67 -7.82 9.64 11.55
CA LEU A 67 -7.04 10.62 12.31
C LEU A 67 -6.98 11.98 11.61
N ALA A 68 -6.87 12.01 10.28
CA ALA A 68 -6.90 13.25 9.51
C ALA A 68 -8.24 13.98 9.70
N ALA A 69 -9.35 13.24 9.65
CA ALA A 69 -10.70 13.73 9.90
C ALA A 69 -11.01 14.02 11.39
N ARG A 70 -10.09 13.72 12.32
CA ARG A 70 -10.27 13.86 13.78
C ARG A 70 -11.47 13.05 14.32
N VAL A 71 -11.68 11.87 13.78
CA VAL A 71 -12.74 10.93 14.19
C VAL A 71 -12.14 9.61 14.67
N THR A 72 -12.88 8.89 15.51
CA THR A 72 -12.46 7.56 15.96
C THR A 72 -12.49 6.60 14.77
N PRO A 73 -11.38 5.91 14.45
CA PRO A 73 -11.36 4.90 13.39
C PRO A 73 -12.35 3.77 13.71
N GLU A 74 -13.13 3.33 12.72
CA GLU A 74 -14.10 2.25 12.88
C GLU A 74 -14.21 1.41 11.60
N PRO A 75 -14.61 0.12 11.67
CA PRO A 75 -14.61 -0.77 10.50
C PRO A 75 -15.55 -0.31 9.37
N ALA A 76 -16.57 0.50 9.66
CA ALA A 76 -17.44 1.07 8.63
C ALA A 76 -16.70 1.98 7.63
N MET A 77 -15.56 2.57 8.04
CA MET A 77 -14.72 3.40 7.17
C MET A 77 -13.94 2.55 6.14
N ASN A 78 -13.76 1.25 6.40
CA ASN A 78 -13.20 0.28 5.47
C ASN A 78 -13.90 -1.08 5.61
N PRO A 79 -15.13 -1.21 5.09
CA PRO A 79 -15.98 -2.37 5.36
C PRO A 79 -15.45 -3.66 4.72
N VAL A 80 -14.72 -3.56 3.61
CA VAL A 80 -14.08 -4.70 2.95
C VAL A 80 -12.56 -4.46 2.88
N LEU A 81 -11.79 -5.33 3.52
CA LEU A 81 -10.34 -5.34 3.44
C LEU A 81 -9.88 -6.69 2.87
N LEU A 82 -9.28 -6.64 1.68
CA LEU A 82 -8.68 -7.79 1.03
C LEU A 82 -7.22 -7.90 1.41
N LYS A 83 -6.82 -9.07 1.91
CA LYS A 83 -5.44 -9.39 2.25
C LYS A 83 -4.87 -10.30 1.14
N PRO A 84 -3.87 -9.83 0.37
CA PRO A 84 -3.21 -10.67 -0.63
C PRO A 84 -2.64 -11.95 0.02
N GLY A 85 -3.03 -13.12 -0.48
CA GLY A 85 -2.52 -14.42 0.00
C GLY A 85 -1.54 -15.05 -1.00
N SER A 86 -2.10 -15.56 -2.10
CA SER A 86 -1.34 -16.02 -3.27
C SER A 86 -1.73 -15.22 -4.51
N ASP A 87 -1.04 -15.41 -5.64
CA ASP A 87 -1.27 -14.66 -6.90
C ASP A 87 -2.73 -14.67 -7.39
N ARG A 88 -3.60 -15.57 -6.89
CA ARG A 88 -4.97 -15.76 -7.38
C ARG A 88 -6.05 -15.71 -6.29
N ARG A 89 -5.69 -15.48 -5.02
CA ARG A 89 -6.63 -15.49 -3.89
C ARG A 89 -6.32 -14.39 -2.89
N SER A 90 -7.38 -13.81 -2.34
CA SER A 90 -7.30 -12.85 -1.23
C SER A 90 -8.19 -13.29 -0.09
N HIS A 91 -7.71 -13.16 1.14
CA HIS A 91 -8.56 -13.33 2.32
C HIS A 91 -9.42 -12.09 2.48
N VAL A 92 -10.69 -12.29 2.81
CA VAL A 92 -11.65 -11.23 3.06
C VAL A 92 -11.70 -10.95 4.55
N VAL A 93 -11.56 -9.68 4.90
CA VAL A 93 -11.92 -9.13 6.20
C VAL A 93 -13.14 -8.25 5.96
N LEU A 94 -14.28 -8.65 6.50
CA LEU A 94 -15.56 -7.95 6.37
C LEU A 94 -15.93 -7.31 7.71
N MET A 95 -16.14 -6.01 7.73
CA MET A 95 -16.39 -5.22 8.95
C MET A 95 -15.37 -5.52 10.06
N GLY A 96 -14.10 -5.70 9.67
CA GLY A 96 -12.98 -5.96 10.56
C GLY A 96 -12.84 -7.39 11.08
N HIS A 97 -13.63 -8.35 10.57
CA HIS A 97 -13.54 -9.76 10.95
C HIS A 97 -13.31 -10.68 9.74
N PRO A 98 -12.61 -11.83 9.91
CA PRO A 98 -12.41 -12.80 8.83
C PRO A 98 -13.74 -13.29 8.23
N ALA A 99 -13.85 -13.28 6.90
CA ALA A 99 -15.07 -13.62 6.17
C ALA A 99 -14.82 -14.55 4.96
N GLY A 100 -13.75 -15.35 5.01
CA GLY A 100 -13.40 -16.32 3.97
C GLY A 100 -12.40 -15.80 2.94
N GLU A 101 -12.48 -16.32 1.72
CA GLU A 101 -11.57 -15.98 0.61
C GLU A 101 -12.36 -15.61 -0.65
N VAL A 102 -11.78 -14.73 -1.46
CA VAL A 102 -12.25 -14.43 -2.83
C VAL A 102 -11.18 -14.81 -3.84
N SER A 103 -11.62 -15.45 -4.92
CA SER A 103 -10.80 -15.78 -6.09
C SER A 103 -10.78 -14.60 -7.07
N SER A 104 -9.66 -14.44 -7.78
CA SER A 104 -9.53 -13.46 -8.88
C SER A 104 -10.45 -13.73 -10.08
N HIS A 105 -11.20 -14.84 -10.12
CA HIS A 105 -12.08 -15.22 -11.24
C HIS A 105 -13.58 -15.02 -10.94
N ASP A 106 -13.96 -14.83 -9.68
CA ASP A 106 -15.37 -14.72 -9.26
C ASP A 106 -15.75 -13.26 -8.97
N TRP A 107 -15.82 -12.45 -10.03
CA TRP A 107 -16.02 -10.99 -9.91
C TRP A 107 -17.47 -10.58 -9.73
N GLU A 108 -18.43 -11.21 -10.42
CA GLU A 108 -19.82 -10.74 -10.42
C GLU A 108 -20.67 -11.40 -9.32
N ALA A 109 -20.71 -12.73 -9.25
CA ALA A 109 -21.61 -13.43 -8.32
C ALA A 109 -21.05 -13.45 -6.89
N GLY A 110 -19.74 -13.72 -6.74
CA GLY A 110 -19.05 -13.85 -5.47
C GLY A 110 -18.92 -12.55 -4.67
N ARG A 111 -19.01 -11.38 -5.29
CA ARG A 111 -18.78 -10.08 -4.62
C ARG A 111 -20.04 -9.32 -4.21
N ARG A 112 -21.23 -9.78 -4.59
CA ARG A 112 -22.49 -9.08 -4.26
C ARG A 112 -22.70 -8.86 -2.76
N HIS A 113 -22.34 -9.85 -1.94
CA HIS A 113 -22.45 -9.71 -0.48
C HIS A 113 -21.47 -8.68 0.08
N LEU A 114 -20.27 -8.55 -0.52
CA LEU A 114 -19.30 -7.51 -0.18
C LEU A 114 -19.82 -6.12 -0.56
N ALA A 115 -20.40 -5.99 -1.76
CA ALA A 115 -21.03 -4.75 -2.21
C ALA A 115 -22.19 -4.33 -1.30
N THR A 116 -23.04 -5.29 -0.89
CA THR A 116 -24.15 -5.02 0.05
C THR A 116 -23.63 -4.51 1.39
N ALA A 117 -22.61 -5.15 1.95
CA ALA A 117 -22.01 -4.72 3.21
C ALA A 117 -21.33 -3.34 3.08
N ALA A 118 -20.63 -3.09 1.97
CA ALA A 118 -19.99 -1.80 1.70
C ALA A 118 -21.03 -0.68 1.61
N HIS A 119 -22.07 -0.86 0.79
CA HIS A 119 -23.15 0.13 0.66
C HIS A 119 -23.86 0.39 1.99
N ALA A 120 -24.14 -0.65 2.78
CA ALA A 120 -24.74 -0.49 4.11
C ALA A 120 -23.83 0.30 5.07
N ALA A 121 -22.52 0.06 5.06
CA ALA A 121 -21.56 0.80 5.86
C ALA A 121 -21.45 2.28 5.43
N TYR A 122 -21.49 2.53 4.12
CA TYR A 122 -21.56 3.89 3.59
C TYR A 122 -22.82 4.62 4.08
N ASP A 123 -23.99 3.97 3.94
CA ASP A 123 -25.28 4.56 4.31
C ASP A 123 -25.34 4.85 5.83
N ASP A 124 -24.77 3.97 6.66
CA ASP A 124 -24.63 4.20 8.10
C ASP A 124 -23.77 5.44 8.40
N LEU A 125 -22.57 5.53 7.80
CA LEU A 125 -21.70 6.70 7.97
C LEU A 125 -22.38 7.98 7.48
N ALA A 126 -23.00 7.95 6.30
CA ALA A 126 -23.69 9.09 5.72
C ALA A 126 -24.90 9.56 6.57
N SER A 127 -25.46 8.69 7.41
CA SER A 127 -26.50 9.06 8.38
C SER A 127 -25.97 9.80 9.61
N ARG A 128 -24.67 9.70 9.89
CA ARG A 128 -24.02 10.22 11.11
C ARG A 128 -23.08 11.39 10.85
N PHE A 129 -22.57 11.56 9.65
CA PHE A 129 -21.58 12.58 9.26
C PHE A 129 -22.17 13.55 8.23
N ASP A 130 -21.67 14.79 8.24
CA ASP A 130 -22.12 15.83 7.30
C ASP A 130 -21.58 15.58 5.89
N VAL A 131 -20.35 15.05 5.81
CA VAL A 131 -19.65 14.77 4.55
C VAL A 131 -18.89 13.46 4.66
N ILE A 132 -19.03 12.59 3.66
CA ILE A 132 -18.16 11.43 3.48
C ILE A 132 -17.15 11.72 2.37
N VAL A 133 -15.85 11.63 2.67
CA VAL A 133 -14.80 11.65 1.64
C VAL A 133 -14.42 10.21 1.33
N ALA A 134 -14.96 9.69 0.23
CA ALA A 134 -14.74 8.33 -0.22
C ALA A 134 -13.48 8.24 -1.10
N GLU A 135 -12.61 7.28 -0.86
CA GLU A 135 -11.48 6.96 -1.73
C GLU A 135 -11.83 5.80 -2.66
N GLY A 136 -11.67 6.01 -3.97
CA GLY A 136 -11.80 4.96 -4.96
C GLY A 136 -10.65 3.94 -4.92
N ALA A 137 -10.81 2.80 -5.59
CA ALA A 137 -9.79 1.77 -5.73
C ALA A 137 -9.28 1.68 -7.17
N GLY A 138 -7.97 1.79 -7.39
CA GLY A 138 -7.41 1.78 -8.75
C GLY A 138 -7.96 2.93 -9.61
N SER A 139 -8.28 2.62 -10.87
CA SER A 139 -8.93 3.52 -11.83
C SER A 139 -10.44 3.30 -11.87
N PRO A 140 -11.27 4.36 -12.00
CA PRO A 140 -12.71 4.20 -12.23
C PRO A 140 -13.03 3.66 -13.64
N ALA A 141 -12.05 3.68 -14.56
CA ALA A 141 -12.18 3.24 -15.94
C ALA A 141 -11.62 1.83 -16.22
N GLU A 142 -11.64 0.94 -15.22
CA GLU A 142 -11.41 -0.50 -15.41
C GLU A 142 -12.61 -1.13 -16.12
N ILE A 143 -12.76 -0.84 -17.41
CA ILE A 143 -13.96 -1.15 -18.22
C ILE A 143 -14.34 -2.64 -18.19
N ASN A 144 -13.35 -3.52 -18.04
CA ASN A 144 -13.55 -4.97 -17.94
C ASN A 144 -14.11 -5.43 -16.58
N LEU A 145 -14.07 -4.57 -15.55
CA LEU A 145 -14.57 -4.85 -14.19
C LEU A 145 -15.86 -4.08 -13.87
N ARG A 146 -16.33 -3.21 -14.77
CA ARG A 146 -17.41 -2.26 -14.51
C ARG A 146 -18.71 -2.91 -14.04
N ALA A 147 -19.07 -4.08 -14.55
CA ALA A 147 -20.31 -4.78 -14.19
C ALA A 147 -20.38 -5.18 -12.71
N GLY A 148 -19.23 -5.48 -12.09
CA GLY A 148 -19.10 -5.84 -10.68
C GLY A 148 -18.51 -4.73 -9.79
N ASP A 149 -18.35 -3.52 -10.33
CA ASP A 149 -17.78 -2.40 -9.58
C ASP A 149 -18.76 -1.94 -8.48
N TYR A 150 -18.25 -1.87 -7.26
CA TYR A 150 -18.92 -1.28 -6.09
C TYR A 150 -17.96 -0.35 -5.32
N VAL A 151 -16.77 -0.10 -5.86
CA VAL A 151 -15.66 0.56 -5.18
C VAL A 151 -15.32 1.91 -5.79
N ASN A 152 -15.70 2.14 -7.05
CA ASN A 152 -15.57 3.40 -7.76
C ASN A 152 -16.94 3.94 -8.21
N MET A 153 -17.27 3.79 -9.48
CA MET A 153 -18.49 4.34 -10.08
C MET A 153 -19.74 3.60 -9.60
N GLY A 154 -19.61 2.33 -9.21
CA GLY A 154 -20.68 1.61 -8.51
C GLY A 154 -21.08 2.29 -7.19
N LEU A 155 -20.09 2.69 -6.38
CA LEU A 155 -20.32 3.46 -5.15
C LEU A 155 -20.87 4.86 -5.48
N ALA A 156 -20.31 5.51 -6.50
CA ALA A 156 -20.77 6.82 -6.92
C ALA A 156 -22.23 6.80 -7.38
N ARG A 157 -22.66 5.79 -8.15
CA ARG A 157 -24.07 5.61 -8.54
C ARG A 157 -24.96 5.27 -7.34
N HIS A 158 -24.50 4.43 -6.40
CA HIS A 158 -25.25 4.08 -5.18
C HIS A 158 -25.61 5.32 -4.36
N ALA A 159 -24.63 6.19 -4.10
CA ALA A 159 -24.80 7.33 -3.20
C ALA A 159 -25.05 8.67 -3.91
N GLY A 160 -24.99 8.69 -5.25
CA GLY A 160 -25.04 9.90 -6.07
C GLY A 160 -23.84 10.81 -5.85
N LEU A 161 -22.64 10.24 -5.71
CA LEU A 161 -21.44 10.99 -5.32
C LEU A 161 -20.85 11.75 -6.51
N PRO A 162 -20.66 13.07 -6.39
CA PRO A 162 -19.75 13.76 -7.26
C PRO A 162 -18.34 13.16 -7.11
N THR A 163 -17.65 13.02 -8.23
CA THR A 163 -16.38 12.30 -8.31
C THR A 163 -15.30 13.19 -8.90
N ILE A 164 -14.20 13.37 -8.19
CA ILE A 164 -12.98 13.98 -8.73
C ILE A 164 -11.98 12.88 -9.12
N VAL A 165 -11.25 13.11 -10.21
CA VAL A 165 -10.23 12.18 -10.70
C VAL A 165 -8.83 12.78 -10.49
N VAL A 166 -8.04 12.13 -9.64
CA VAL A 166 -6.66 12.52 -9.35
C VAL A 166 -5.72 11.92 -10.40
N GLY A 167 -4.79 12.72 -10.94
CA GLY A 167 -3.74 12.23 -11.83
C GLY A 167 -2.34 12.61 -11.37
N ASP A 168 -1.42 11.66 -11.43
CA ASP A 168 0.00 11.84 -11.14
C ASP A 168 0.73 12.38 -12.38
N ILE A 169 1.21 13.63 -12.29
CA ILE A 169 1.94 14.26 -13.39
C ILE A 169 3.41 13.88 -13.46
N ASP A 170 4.00 13.39 -12.37
CA ASP A 170 5.42 12.99 -12.29
C ASP A 170 5.71 11.78 -13.19
N ARG A 171 4.70 10.92 -13.40
CA ARG A 171 4.74 9.78 -14.34
C ARG A 171 4.65 10.20 -15.82
N GLY A 172 4.29 11.44 -16.11
CA GLY A 172 4.01 11.93 -17.46
C GLY A 172 2.65 11.46 -18.03
N GLY A 173 2.17 12.11 -19.10
CA GLY A 173 0.96 11.71 -19.81
C GLY A 173 -0.38 11.98 -19.07
N VAL A 174 -0.36 12.80 -18.01
CA VAL A 174 -1.53 13.02 -17.14
C VAL A 174 -2.79 13.48 -17.87
N PHE A 175 -2.66 14.37 -18.86
CA PHE A 175 -3.79 14.88 -19.65
C PHE A 175 -4.48 13.78 -20.46
N ALA A 176 -3.70 12.92 -21.11
CA ALA A 176 -4.22 11.79 -21.87
C ALA A 176 -4.89 10.78 -20.93
N ALA A 177 -4.30 10.53 -19.76
CA ALA A 177 -4.88 9.63 -18.77
C ALA A 177 -6.21 10.16 -18.21
N MET A 178 -6.30 11.45 -17.88
CA MET A 178 -7.54 12.08 -17.40
C MET A 178 -8.64 12.10 -18.47
N TYR A 179 -8.31 12.56 -19.67
CA TYR A 179 -9.24 12.57 -20.79
C TYR A 179 -9.72 11.15 -21.14
N GLY A 180 -8.79 10.19 -21.24
CA GLY A 180 -9.10 8.79 -21.51
C GLY A 180 -9.96 8.16 -20.43
N THR A 181 -9.71 8.48 -19.16
CA THR A 181 -10.54 8.02 -18.03
C THR A 181 -11.98 8.47 -18.21
N LEU A 182 -12.22 9.76 -18.50
CA LEU A 182 -13.58 10.27 -18.73
C LEU A 182 -14.21 9.64 -19.98
N ALA A 183 -13.48 9.60 -21.10
CA ALA A 183 -14.00 9.16 -22.39
C ALA A 183 -14.38 7.66 -22.42
N LEU A 184 -13.74 6.83 -21.60
CA LEU A 184 -14.02 5.39 -21.51
C LEU A 184 -15.24 5.05 -20.65
N LEU A 185 -15.70 5.98 -19.82
CA LEU A 185 -16.86 5.77 -18.95
C LEU A 185 -18.17 5.87 -19.75
N GLU A 186 -19.21 5.17 -19.27
CA GLU A 186 -20.57 5.33 -19.81
C GLU A 186 -21.14 6.72 -19.46
N PRO A 187 -22.11 7.26 -20.23
CA PRO A 187 -22.66 8.60 -19.99
C PRO A 187 -23.17 8.83 -18.56
N GLU A 188 -23.75 7.81 -17.94
CA GLU A 188 -24.23 7.87 -16.55
C GLU A 188 -23.09 8.04 -15.53
N ASP A 189 -21.93 7.42 -15.78
CA ASP A 189 -20.73 7.59 -14.94
C ASP A 189 -20.02 8.90 -15.25
N GLN A 190 -19.93 9.29 -16.52
CA GLN A 190 -19.37 10.58 -16.94
C GLN A 190 -20.12 11.77 -16.30
N ALA A 191 -21.42 11.62 -16.05
CA ALA A 191 -22.24 12.63 -15.38
C ALA A 191 -21.88 12.81 -13.90
N LEU A 192 -21.28 11.80 -13.26
CA LEU A 192 -20.82 11.86 -11.87
C LEU A 192 -19.38 12.40 -11.76
N ILE A 193 -18.59 12.36 -12.83
CA ILE A 193 -17.27 12.99 -12.85
C ILE A 193 -17.46 14.51 -12.84
N SER A 194 -17.05 15.15 -11.76
CA SER A 194 -17.18 16.60 -11.54
C SER A 194 -15.93 17.37 -11.93
N GLY A 195 -14.76 16.70 -11.99
CA GLY A 195 -13.51 17.37 -12.34
C GLY A 195 -12.26 16.58 -12.00
N PHE A 196 -11.14 17.29 -12.06
CA PHE A 196 -9.80 16.72 -11.95
C PHE A 196 -8.97 17.42 -10.88
N VAL A 197 -8.03 16.67 -10.31
CA VAL A 197 -6.95 17.19 -9.46
C VAL A 197 -5.63 16.68 -10.00
N ILE A 198 -4.69 17.59 -10.27
CA ILE A 198 -3.33 17.22 -10.65
C ILE A 198 -2.52 17.06 -9.37
N ASN A 199 -1.73 16.00 -9.28
CA ASN A 199 -0.90 15.71 -8.11
C ASN A 199 0.57 15.51 -8.51
N LYS A 200 1.48 15.72 -7.54
CA LYS A 200 2.94 15.53 -7.66
C LYS A 200 3.60 16.46 -8.69
N PHE A 201 3.09 17.69 -8.82
CA PHE A 201 3.67 18.64 -9.76
C PHE A 201 5.04 19.17 -9.28
N ARG A 202 6.00 19.26 -10.20
CA ARG A 202 7.32 19.85 -9.96
C ARG A 202 7.52 21.06 -10.87
N GLY A 203 7.98 22.17 -10.31
CA GLY A 203 8.35 23.37 -11.06
C GLY A 203 7.32 24.49 -10.97
N ASP A 204 7.32 25.37 -11.97
CA ASP A 204 6.47 26.56 -12.03
C ASP A 204 5.06 26.21 -12.54
N ALA A 205 4.05 26.43 -11.71
CA ALA A 205 2.65 26.14 -12.03
C ALA A 205 2.14 26.95 -13.24
N GLY A 206 2.73 28.11 -13.52
CA GLY A 206 2.38 28.93 -14.69
C GLY A 206 2.64 28.22 -16.02
N LEU A 207 3.57 27.27 -16.06
CA LEU A 207 3.84 26.47 -17.26
C LEU A 207 2.74 25.42 -17.53
N LEU A 208 1.96 25.05 -16.52
CA LEU A 208 0.93 24.03 -16.65
C LEU A 208 -0.41 24.60 -17.11
N ALA A 209 -0.67 25.89 -16.87
CA ALA A 209 -1.97 26.53 -17.09
C ALA A 209 -2.58 26.29 -18.48
N PRO A 210 -1.86 26.43 -19.62
CA PRO A 210 -2.46 26.18 -20.94
C PRO A 210 -2.93 24.73 -21.13
N GLY A 211 -2.25 23.77 -20.49
CA GLY A 211 -2.64 22.37 -20.52
C GLY A 211 -3.89 22.09 -19.69
N LEU A 212 -4.04 22.76 -18.55
CA LEU A 212 -5.24 22.67 -17.71
C LEU A 212 -6.46 23.24 -18.46
N GLU A 213 -6.34 24.44 -19.04
CA GLU A 213 -7.40 25.07 -19.84
C GLU A 213 -7.83 24.19 -21.02
N SER A 214 -6.87 23.54 -21.68
CA SER A 214 -7.15 22.59 -22.77
C SER A 214 -7.92 21.37 -22.28
N LEU A 215 -7.54 20.81 -21.12
CA LEU A 215 -8.26 19.68 -20.52
C LEU A 215 -9.69 20.06 -20.17
N GLU A 216 -9.90 21.22 -19.53
CA GLU A 216 -11.23 21.73 -19.19
C GLU A 216 -12.09 21.92 -20.45
N SER A 217 -11.53 22.52 -21.50
CA SER A 217 -12.23 22.71 -22.78
C SER A 217 -12.59 21.39 -23.47
N LEU A 218 -11.74 20.36 -23.37
CA LEU A 218 -11.97 19.06 -24.01
C LEU A 218 -12.98 18.19 -23.26
N THR A 219 -13.08 18.38 -21.94
CA THR A 219 -13.87 17.51 -21.06
C THR A 219 -15.14 18.17 -20.56
N ASP A 220 -15.23 19.50 -20.63
CA ASP A 220 -16.25 20.30 -19.95
C ASP A 220 -16.29 19.98 -18.45
N ARG A 221 -15.11 19.75 -17.85
CA ARG A 221 -14.93 19.42 -16.43
C ARG A 221 -13.83 20.29 -15.85
N ARG A 222 -14.08 20.77 -14.64
CA ARG A 222 -13.19 21.68 -13.93
C ARG A 222 -11.90 20.99 -13.46
N VAL A 223 -10.79 21.70 -13.46
CA VAL A 223 -9.59 21.36 -12.68
C VAL A 223 -9.68 22.09 -11.34
N PHE A 224 -9.77 21.34 -10.24
CA PHE A 224 -9.91 21.90 -8.89
C PHE A 224 -8.59 22.39 -8.29
N GLY A 225 -7.45 22.03 -8.87
CA GLY A 225 -6.14 22.50 -8.44
C GLY A 225 -5.00 21.56 -8.80
N VAL A 226 -3.81 21.95 -8.36
CA VAL A 226 -2.54 21.27 -8.66
C VAL A 226 -1.73 21.15 -7.39
N LEU A 227 -1.66 19.95 -6.81
CA LEU A 227 -0.83 19.67 -5.65
C LEU A 227 0.65 19.55 -6.06
N PRO A 228 1.56 20.24 -5.36
CA PRO A 228 2.99 20.12 -5.61
C PRO A 228 3.52 18.77 -5.12
N TRP A 229 4.68 18.39 -5.64
CA TRP A 229 5.50 17.34 -5.04
C TRP A 229 6.12 17.86 -3.74
N GLU A 230 5.81 17.21 -2.62
CA GLU A 230 6.41 17.51 -1.31
C GLU A 230 7.28 16.33 -0.85
N PRO A 231 8.63 16.44 -0.89
CA PRO A 231 9.53 15.35 -0.51
C PRO A 231 9.39 14.89 0.95
N SER A 232 8.94 15.76 1.87
CA SER A 232 8.75 15.41 3.28
C SER A 232 7.43 14.65 3.55
N LEU A 233 6.57 14.54 2.54
CA LEU A 233 5.27 13.87 2.60
C LEU A 233 5.45 12.39 2.28
N TRP A 234 5.74 11.61 3.32
CA TRP A 234 5.56 10.15 3.28
C TRP A 234 4.34 9.80 4.14
N LEU A 235 3.26 9.34 3.53
CA LEU A 235 2.16 8.75 4.30
C LEU A 235 2.54 7.33 4.69
N ASP A 236 2.09 6.85 5.86
CA ASP A 236 2.22 5.45 6.32
C ASP A 236 1.98 4.50 5.13
N SER A 237 3.06 4.11 4.44
CA SER A 237 2.94 3.69 3.05
C SER A 237 2.15 2.38 3.01
N GLU A 238 1.20 2.28 2.10
CA GLU A 238 0.44 1.05 1.93
C GLU A 238 1.17 0.04 1.04
N ASP A 239 2.11 0.52 0.21
CA ASP A 239 2.79 -0.27 -0.81
C ASP A 239 4.23 -0.60 -0.41
N ALA A 240 4.53 -1.90 -0.37
CA ALA A 240 5.88 -2.40 -0.16
C ALA A 240 6.87 -2.04 -1.31
N LEU A 241 6.37 -1.41 -2.38
CA LEU A 241 7.17 -0.89 -3.49
C LEU A 241 7.82 0.46 -3.16
N ASP A 242 7.27 1.21 -2.19
CA ASP A 242 7.72 2.53 -1.76
C ASP A 242 8.64 2.47 -0.51
N LEU A 243 9.25 1.28 -0.28
CA LEU A 243 10.17 1.04 0.83
C LEU A 243 11.56 1.63 0.52
N GLU A 244 11.64 2.95 0.48
CA GLU A 244 12.94 3.64 0.47
C GLU A 244 13.51 3.72 1.89
N GLY A 245 14.83 3.58 2.01
CA GLY A 245 15.52 3.72 3.31
C GLY A 245 15.52 5.17 3.79
N ARG A 246 15.40 5.38 5.10
CA ARG A 246 15.50 6.71 5.72
C ARG A 246 16.89 6.89 6.29
N ARG A 247 17.59 7.89 5.79
CA ARG A 247 18.94 8.26 6.25
C ARG A 247 18.85 9.45 7.19
N SER A 248 19.59 9.38 8.28
CA SER A 248 19.78 10.51 9.16
C SER A 248 20.64 11.59 8.48
N ALA A 249 20.36 12.86 8.81
CA ALA A 249 21.16 14.00 8.38
C ALA A 249 22.37 14.28 9.30
N ALA A 250 22.50 13.55 10.42
CA ALA A 250 23.56 13.73 11.40
C ALA A 250 24.79 12.83 11.10
N GLY A 251 25.94 13.16 11.71
CA GLY A 251 27.14 12.31 11.64
C GLY A 251 27.05 11.04 12.50
N ALA A 252 27.95 10.07 12.25
CA ALA A 252 28.10 8.77 12.94
C ALA A 252 26.77 8.09 13.32
N THR A 253 26.01 7.68 12.32
CA THR A 253 24.71 7.02 12.43
C THR A 253 24.83 5.53 12.77
N ARG A 254 23.83 4.98 13.46
CA ARG A 254 23.69 3.52 13.65
C ARG A 254 22.81 2.95 12.55
N LYS A 255 23.23 1.85 11.95
CA LYS A 255 22.49 1.21 10.86
C LYS A 255 21.44 0.25 11.43
N VAL A 256 20.18 0.47 11.08
CA VAL A 256 19.05 -0.43 11.31
C VAL A 256 18.69 -1.12 9.99
N ALA A 257 18.93 -2.43 9.90
CA ALA A 257 18.54 -3.21 8.73
C ALA A 257 17.19 -3.88 8.96
N VAL A 258 16.19 -3.52 8.15
CA VAL A 258 14.85 -4.13 8.16
C VAL A 258 14.77 -5.16 7.05
N VAL A 259 14.51 -6.43 7.37
CA VAL A 259 14.44 -7.48 6.35
C VAL A 259 13.21 -7.27 5.47
N ARG A 260 13.42 -7.10 4.15
CA ARG A 260 12.34 -6.93 3.16
C ARG A 260 11.75 -8.28 2.77
N LEU A 261 10.84 -8.78 3.61
CA LEU A 261 10.11 -10.02 3.34
C LEU A 261 9.19 -9.87 2.10
N PRO A 262 9.02 -10.92 1.28
CA PRO A 262 8.14 -10.86 0.10
C PRO A 262 6.70 -10.48 0.42
N ARG A 263 6.17 -10.94 1.56
CA ARG A 263 4.80 -10.66 2.02
C ARG A 263 4.80 -9.88 3.32
N ILE A 264 5.76 -8.95 3.43
CA ILE A 264 5.87 -8.02 4.55
C ILE A 264 4.51 -7.37 4.86
N SER A 265 4.17 -7.30 6.14
CA SER A 265 2.96 -6.68 6.65
C SER A 265 3.30 -5.73 7.79
N ASN A 266 2.50 -4.69 7.94
CA ASN A 266 2.67 -3.64 8.95
C ASN A 266 4.11 -3.10 8.99
N PHE A 267 4.76 -2.94 7.83
CA PHE A 267 6.16 -2.48 7.78
C PHE A 267 6.34 -1.10 8.42
N THR A 268 5.25 -0.35 8.55
CA THR A 268 5.16 0.92 9.26
C THR A 268 5.52 0.82 10.76
N ASP A 269 5.63 -0.38 11.33
CA ASP A 269 6.20 -0.59 12.67
C ASP A 269 7.60 0.03 12.85
N VAL A 270 8.37 0.12 11.75
CA VAL A 270 9.72 0.69 11.75
C VAL A 270 9.73 2.19 11.44
N ASP A 271 8.58 2.80 11.15
CA ASP A 271 8.50 4.20 10.78
C ASP A 271 8.98 5.12 11.90
N ALA A 272 8.71 4.73 13.14
CA ALA A 272 9.14 5.46 14.33
C ALA A 272 10.67 5.43 14.50
N LEU A 273 11.33 4.34 14.11
CA LEU A 273 12.80 4.27 14.09
C LEU A 273 13.37 5.22 13.03
N GLY A 274 12.68 5.38 11.90
CA GLY A 274 13.10 6.28 10.83
C GLY A 274 12.97 7.77 11.16
N LEU A 275 12.37 8.14 12.29
CA LEU A 275 12.38 9.52 12.80
C LEU A 275 13.58 9.83 13.68
N GLU A 276 14.28 8.81 14.17
CA GLU A 276 15.41 9.03 15.07
C GLU A 276 16.55 9.73 14.30
N PRO A 277 17.08 10.83 14.83
CA PRO A 277 17.97 11.73 14.10
C PRO A 277 19.35 11.13 13.82
N ASP A 278 19.58 9.89 14.19
CA ASP A 278 20.90 9.27 14.28
C ASP A 278 20.87 7.77 13.94
N LEU A 279 19.74 7.32 13.40
CA LEU A 279 19.56 5.99 12.83
C LEU A 279 19.47 6.10 11.31
N ASP A 280 20.15 5.19 10.63
CA ASP A 280 19.94 4.92 9.22
C ASP A 280 19.10 3.66 9.09
N VAL A 281 17.82 3.81 8.75
CA VAL A 281 16.89 2.69 8.56
C VAL A 281 16.89 2.29 7.10
N VAL A 282 17.36 1.08 6.81
CA VAL A 282 17.48 0.56 5.45
C VAL A 282 16.76 -0.78 5.30
N PHE A 283 16.18 -1.03 4.12
CA PHE A 283 15.57 -2.30 3.80
C PHE A 283 16.61 -3.26 3.20
N ALA A 284 16.81 -4.40 3.85
CA ALA A 284 17.77 -5.43 3.50
C ALA A 284 17.10 -6.55 2.70
N SER A 285 17.69 -6.92 1.56
CA SER A 285 17.21 -8.03 0.71
C SER A 285 18.27 -9.10 0.47
N SER A 286 19.47 -8.91 1.03
CA SER A 286 20.60 -9.82 0.93
C SER A 286 21.40 -9.91 2.24
N PRO A 287 22.16 -10.99 2.47
CA PRO A 287 23.04 -11.11 3.63
C PRO A 287 24.05 -9.97 3.78
N ALA A 288 24.51 -9.40 2.66
CA ALA A 288 25.46 -8.28 2.67
C ALA A 288 24.86 -7.02 3.30
N ASP A 289 23.55 -6.80 3.13
CA ASP A 289 22.85 -5.64 3.69
C ASP A 289 22.76 -5.69 5.23
N ILE A 290 22.85 -6.89 5.80
CA ILE A 290 22.76 -7.17 7.25
C ILE A 290 24.14 -7.12 7.93
N ALA A 291 25.22 -7.42 7.20
CA ALA A 291 26.52 -7.75 7.78
C ALA A 291 27.13 -6.65 8.69
N ASP A 292 26.86 -5.38 8.37
CA ASP A 292 27.31 -4.17 9.07
C ASP A 292 26.20 -3.51 9.90
N ALA A 293 25.00 -4.09 9.97
CA ALA A 293 23.90 -3.54 10.75
C ALA A 293 24.21 -3.54 12.25
N ASP A 294 23.83 -2.48 12.95
CA ASP A 294 23.90 -2.38 14.40
C ASP A 294 22.67 -3.01 15.05
N LEU A 295 21.50 -2.82 14.43
CA LEU A 295 20.23 -3.48 14.79
C LEU A 295 19.63 -4.12 13.54
N VAL A 296 19.10 -5.33 13.69
CA VAL A 296 18.28 -5.95 12.64
C VAL A 296 16.84 -6.04 13.11
N VAL A 297 15.90 -5.72 12.22
CA VAL A 297 14.47 -5.90 12.43
C VAL A 297 13.95 -6.94 11.44
N LEU A 298 13.32 -7.99 11.96
CA LEU A 298 12.55 -8.95 11.20
C LEU A 298 11.06 -8.59 11.36
N PRO A 299 10.45 -7.93 10.35
CA PRO A 299 9.11 -7.35 10.48
C PRO A 299 8.01 -8.42 10.42
N GLY A 300 6.76 -7.97 10.58
CA GLY A 300 5.59 -8.81 10.37
C GLY A 300 5.49 -9.36 8.94
N THR A 301 4.85 -10.52 8.82
CA THR A 301 4.39 -11.11 7.57
C THR A 301 3.05 -11.80 7.79
N ARG A 302 2.29 -11.98 6.72
CA ARG A 302 1.05 -12.78 6.69
C ARG A 302 1.27 -14.21 6.20
N SER A 303 2.52 -14.59 5.93
CA SER A 303 2.90 -15.90 5.40
C SER A 303 4.21 -16.36 6.01
N THR A 304 4.21 -16.49 7.33
CA THR A 304 5.36 -16.75 8.18
C THR A 304 6.17 -17.97 7.72
N ILE A 305 5.52 -19.09 7.44
CA ILE A 305 6.22 -20.31 7.01
C ILE A 305 6.86 -20.13 5.61
N SER A 306 6.14 -19.54 4.67
CA SER A 306 6.63 -19.33 3.29
C SER A 306 7.76 -18.30 3.23
N ASP A 307 7.63 -17.21 3.99
CA ASP A 307 8.64 -16.16 4.04
C ASP A 307 9.88 -16.61 4.83
N LEU A 308 9.74 -17.50 5.84
CA LEU A 308 10.88 -18.17 6.47
C LEU A 308 11.63 -19.07 5.49
N ALA A 309 10.92 -19.85 4.67
CA ALA A 309 11.54 -20.65 3.62
C ALA A 309 12.26 -19.77 2.58
N TRP A 310 11.67 -18.63 2.20
CA TRP A 310 12.34 -17.66 1.34
C TRP A 310 13.60 -17.09 2.00
N LEU A 311 13.52 -16.68 3.27
CA LEU A 311 14.64 -16.14 4.04
C LEU A 311 15.82 -17.13 4.06
N ARG A 312 15.56 -18.42 4.28
CA ARG A 312 16.54 -19.52 4.16
C ARG A 312 17.11 -19.65 2.75
N SER A 313 16.26 -19.61 1.72
CA SER A 313 16.70 -19.72 0.32
C SER A 313 17.64 -18.60 -0.13
N ARG A 314 17.63 -17.47 0.59
CA ARG A 314 18.48 -16.30 0.36
C ARG A 314 19.71 -16.25 1.27
N GLY A 315 19.87 -17.22 2.18
CA GLY A 315 20.94 -17.24 3.18
C GLY A 315 20.84 -16.13 4.22
N LEU A 316 19.68 -15.47 4.34
CA LEU A 316 19.44 -14.41 5.31
C LEU A 316 19.35 -14.96 6.73
N ASP A 317 18.91 -16.20 6.90
CA ASP A 317 18.82 -16.91 8.19
C ASP A 317 20.20 -17.05 8.83
N ALA A 318 21.18 -17.52 8.05
CA ALA A 318 22.56 -17.61 8.49
C ALA A 318 23.14 -16.24 8.86
N ALA A 319 22.79 -15.19 8.11
CA ALA A 319 23.22 -13.82 8.42
C ALA A 319 22.61 -13.31 9.73
N LEU A 320 21.32 -13.58 9.99
CA LEU A 320 20.66 -13.24 11.24
C LEU A 320 21.28 -13.97 12.43
N ILE A 321 21.54 -15.27 12.30
CA ILE A 321 22.17 -16.09 13.34
C ILE A 321 23.58 -15.58 13.64
N GLU A 322 24.38 -15.27 12.61
CA GLU A 322 25.72 -14.70 12.78
C GLU A 322 25.68 -13.31 13.44
N HIS A 323 24.72 -12.46 13.08
CA HIS A 323 24.51 -11.15 13.71
C HIS A 323 24.26 -11.29 15.21
N VAL A 324 23.36 -12.20 15.61
CA VAL A 324 23.07 -12.50 17.01
C VAL A 324 24.29 -13.12 17.71
N ARG A 325 25.02 -14.02 17.04
CA ARG A 325 26.26 -14.64 17.58
C ARG A 325 27.34 -13.61 17.89
N ARG A 326 27.36 -12.49 17.18
CA ARG A 326 28.23 -11.32 17.48
C ARG A 326 27.75 -10.47 18.65
N GLY A 327 26.66 -10.87 19.32
CA GLY A 327 26.05 -10.14 20.43
C GLY A 327 25.27 -8.90 20.02
N ARG A 328 24.90 -8.77 18.74
CA ARG A 328 24.16 -7.61 18.25
C ARG A 328 22.65 -7.80 18.36
N PRO A 329 21.89 -6.70 18.55
CA PRO A 329 20.44 -6.77 18.75
C PRO A 329 19.67 -7.17 17.49
N LEU A 330 18.64 -8.00 17.72
CA LEU A 330 17.67 -8.45 16.72
C LEU A 330 16.26 -8.26 17.30
N LEU A 331 15.38 -7.60 16.57
CA LEU A 331 13.97 -7.45 16.91
C LEU A 331 13.08 -8.19 15.89
N GLY A 332 12.33 -9.18 16.34
CA GLY A 332 11.23 -9.77 15.58
C GLY A 332 9.88 -9.15 15.95
N ILE A 333 9.03 -8.90 14.97
CA ILE A 333 7.67 -8.37 15.18
C ILE A 333 6.65 -9.32 14.54
N CYS A 334 5.66 -9.76 15.32
CA CYS A 334 4.57 -10.65 14.88
C CYS A 334 5.10 -11.89 14.14
N GLY A 335 4.81 -12.07 12.84
CA GLY A 335 5.37 -13.16 12.02
C GLY A 335 6.89 -13.25 12.07
N GLY A 336 7.59 -12.10 12.08
CA GLY A 336 9.04 -12.07 12.25
C GLY A 336 9.50 -12.57 13.62
N PHE A 337 8.78 -12.26 14.70
CA PHE A 337 9.04 -12.84 16.02
C PHE A 337 8.78 -14.36 16.02
N GLN A 338 7.70 -14.82 15.40
CA GLN A 338 7.38 -16.24 15.31
C GLN A 338 8.49 -17.02 14.60
N MET A 339 9.11 -16.45 13.56
CA MET A 339 10.30 -17.01 12.89
C MET A 339 11.50 -17.19 13.83
N LEU A 340 11.66 -16.33 14.85
CA LEU A 340 12.77 -16.44 15.80
C LEU A 340 12.64 -17.65 16.74
N GLY A 341 11.44 -18.21 16.87
CA GLY A 341 11.14 -19.35 17.74
C GLY A 341 11.81 -20.67 17.30
N GLY A 342 11.55 -21.73 18.06
CA GLY A 342 12.02 -23.09 17.76
C GLY A 342 11.13 -23.83 16.77
N VAL A 343 9.81 -23.72 16.91
CA VAL A 343 8.84 -24.43 16.04
C VAL A 343 7.68 -23.52 15.66
N ILE A 344 7.25 -23.64 14.40
CA ILE A 344 6.08 -22.97 13.84
C ILE A 344 5.18 -24.03 13.22
N ALA A 345 3.96 -24.18 13.75
CA ALA A 345 2.97 -25.13 13.28
C ALA A 345 1.71 -24.41 12.79
N ASP A 346 1.20 -24.83 11.65
CA ASP A 346 -0.09 -24.40 11.09
C ASP A 346 -0.94 -25.64 10.79
N PRO A 347 -1.51 -26.29 11.82
CA PRO A 347 -2.29 -27.52 11.66
C PRO A 347 -3.59 -27.31 10.88
N ASP A 348 -4.10 -26.08 10.86
CA ASP A 348 -5.37 -25.70 10.25
C ASP A 348 -5.20 -25.05 8.86
N GLY A 349 -3.97 -24.82 8.41
CA GLY A 349 -3.69 -24.21 7.10
C GLY A 349 -4.16 -22.76 7.00
N VAL A 350 -4.03 -21.99 8.08
CA VAL A 350 -4.47 -20.58 8.17
C VAL A 350 -3.68 -19.68 7.22
N GLU A 351 -2.37 -19.90 7.08
CA GLU A 351 -1.50 -19.12 6.19
C GLU A 351 -1.17 -19.86 4.88
N GLY A 352 -1.70 -21.07 4.68
CA GLY A 352 -1.45 -21.87 3.49
C GLY A 352 -1.71 -23.36 3.68
N SER A 353 -0.80 -24.21 3.20
CA SER A 353 -0.89 -25.65 3.42
C SER A 353 -0.52 -26.01 4.86
N VAL A 354 -1.19 -27.02 5.41
CA VAL A 354 -0.84 -27.60 6.70
C VAL A 354 0.65 -27.94 6.76
N ALA A 355 1.34 -27.40 7.74
CA ALA A 355 2.78 -27.54 7.87
C ALA A 355 3.23 -27.41 9.33
N GLU A 356 4.32 -28.07 9.67
CA GLU A 356 5.12 -27.80 10.85
C GLU A 356 6.57 -27.67 10.39
N VAL A 357 7.23 -26.59 10.81
CA VAL A 357 8.62 -26.29 10.43
C VAL A 357 9.42 -25.83 11.64
N ASP A 358 10.71 -26.12 11.61
CA ASP A 358 11.66 -25.51 12.54
C ASP A 358 11.74 -24.00 12.25
N GLY A 359 11.73 -23.18 13.30
CA GLY A 359 12.06 -21.76 13.24
C GLY A 359 13.58 -21.55 13.20
N LEU A 360 14.03 -20.33 13.52
CA LEU A 360 15.46 -20.00 13.59
C LEU A 360 16.12 -20.48 14.90
N GLY A 361 15.34 -20.86 15.91
CA GLY A 361 15.84 -21.37 17.19
C GLY A 361 16.57 -20.32 18.04
N LEU A 362 16.29 -19.03 17.82
CA LEU A 362 16.91 -17.91 18.54
C LEU A 362 16.16 -17.56 19.84
N LEU A 363 14.90 -17.97 19.95
CA LEU A 363 14.06 -17.86 21.13
C LEU A 363 13.42 -19.21 21.45
N ASP A 364 13.35 -19.56 22.74
CA ASP A 364 12.65 -20.75 23.24
C ASP A 364 11.13 -20.52 23.21
N VAL A 365 10.58 -20.54 22.00
CA VAL A 365 9.18 -20.23 21.70
C VAL A 365 8.64 -21.21 20.67
N ARG A 366 7.43 -21.71 20.91
CA ARG A 366 6.59 -22.41 19.92
C ARG A 366 5.44 -21.51 19.49
N THR A 367 5.18 -21.50 18.18
CA THR A 367 4.00 -20.85 17.59
C THR A 367 3.08 -21.88 16.97
N ASP A 368 1.81 -21.87 17.37
CA ASP A 368 0.75 -22.67 16.75
C ASP A 368 -0.30 -21.71 16.14
N PHE A 369 -0.47 -21.75 14.83
CA PHE A 369 -1.53 -20.99 14.15
C PHE A 369 -2.89 -21.62 14.39
N ALA A 370 -3.89 -20.78 14.63
CA ALA A 370 -5.27 -21.19 14.82
C ALA A 370 -6.24 -20.28 14.03
N PRO A 371 -7.40 -20.79 13.57
CA PRO A 371 -8.36 -20.02 12.78
C PRO A 371 -8.83 -18.74 13.48
N ALA A 372 -8.97 -18.77 14.81
CA ALA A 372 -9.37 -17.62 15.60
C ALA A 372 -8.30 -16.52 15.57
N LYS A 373 -8.65 -15.38 14.95
CA LYS A 373 -7.81 -14.19 14.89
C LYS A 373 -7.82 -13.43 16.21
N ASN A 374 -6.64 -13.07 16.72
CA ASN A 374 -6.52 -12.12 17.83
C ASN A 374 -6.50 -10.70 17.25
N LEU A 375 -7.42 -9.87 17.73
CA LEU A 375 -7.48 -8.43 17.51
C LEU A 375 -7.50 -7.80 18.90
N ARG A 376 -6.44 -7.10 19.32
CA ARG A 376 -6.34 -6.53 20.66
C ARG A 376 -5.62 -5.19 20.64
N LEU A 377 -5.96 -4.33 21.60
CA LEU A 377 -5.29 -3.05 21.87
C LEU A 377 -4.65 -3.10 23.26
N PRO A 378 -3.57 -3.89 23.46
CA PRO A 378 -2.98 -4.07 24.77
C PRO A 378 -2.23 -2.81 25.24
N THR A 379 -2.23 -2.64 26.56
CA THR A 379 -1.40 -1.69 27.31
C THR A 379 -0.67 -2.45 28.41
N GLY A 380 0.49 -1.94 28.82
CA GLY A 380 1.32 -2.57 29.85
C GLY A 380 2.63 -1.82 30.00
N SER A 381 3.70 -2.52 30.40
CA SER A 381 5.03 -1.94 30.51
C SER A 381 6.10 -2.90 30.01
N ALA A 382 7.18 -2.36 29.48
CA ALA A 382 8.39 -3.09 29.13
C ALA A 382 9.59 -2.17 29.29
N LEU A 383 10.76 -2.75 29.62
CA LEU A 383 12.00 -1.99 29.84
C LEU A 383 11.86 -0.85 30.86
N GLY A 384 10.96 -1.02 31.85
CA GLY A 384 10.73 -0.03 32.91
C GLY A 384 9.88 1.17 32.52
N VAL A 385 9.25 1.16 31.34
CA VAL A 385 8.38 2.24 30.86
C VAL A 385 7.03 1.70 30.37
N GLU A 386 6.03 2.57 30.34
CA GLU A 386 4.71 2.26 29.79
C GLU A 386 4.80 1.93 28.30
N ALA A 387 3.96 1.00 27.86
CA ALA A 387 3.92 0.47 26.51
C ALA A 387 2.47 0.24 26.08
N SER A 388 2.22 0.48 24.79
CA SER A 388 0.95 0.17 24.13
C SER A 388 1.21 -0.27 22.71
N GLY A 389 0.29 -1.02 22.14
CA GLY A 389 0.36 -1.41 20.73
C GLY A 389 -0.93 -2.08 20.30
N TYR A 390 -0.83 -2.89 19.25
CA TYR A 390 -1.95 -3.69 18.77
C TYR A 390 -1.52 -5.09 18.34
N GLU A 391 -2.39 -6.07 18.54
CA GLU A 391 -2.19 -7.46 18.12
C GLU A 391 -3.16 -7.78 16.96
N ILE A 392 -2.65 -8.24 15.81
CA ILE A 392 -3.43 -8.69 14.64
C ILE A 392 -2.81 -9.96 14.08
N HIS A 393 -3.15 -11.11 14.64
CA HIS A 393 -2.48 -12.36 14.26
C HIS A 393 -3.31 -13.60 14.56
N HIS A 394 -2.92 -14.71 13.95
CA HIS A 394 -3.50 -16.04 14.19
C HIS A 394 -2.62 -16.93 15.09
N GLY A 395 -1.33 -16.61 15.23
CA GLY A 395 -0.40 -17.40 16.03
C GLY A 395 -0.73 -17.38 17.53
N ARG A 396 -0.61 -18.54 18.18
CA ARG A 396 -0.64 -18.74 19.64
C ARG A 396 0.78 -19.06 20.10
N ILE A 397 1.24 -18.33 21.11
CA ILE A 397 2.63 -18.35 21.54
C ILE A 397 2.76 -19.10 22.85
N THR A 398 3.58 -20.14 22.86
CA THR A 398 4.02 -20.83 24.07
C THR A 398 5.50 -20.53 24.28
N ARG A 399 5.84 -20.00 25.45
CA ARG A 399 7.23 -19.70 25.85
C ARG A 399 7.76 -20.84 26.69
N GLY A 400 9.00 -21.25 26.46
CA GLY A 400 9.73 -22.09 27.40
C GLY A 400 10.45 -21.28 28.48
N ASP A 401 11.19 -21.97 29.34
CA ASP A 401 11.85 -21.37 30.51
C ASP A 401 13.09 -20.55 30.15
N GLY A 402 13.61 -20.68 28.93
CA GLY A 402 14.81 -19.99 28.46
C GLY A 402 14.63 -18.52 28.04
N VAL A 403 13.42 -17.97 28.17
CA VAL A 403 13.07 -16.62 27.72
C VAL A 403 12.25 -15.86 28.76
N THR A 404 12.32 -14.52 28.72
CA THR A 404 11.44 -13.65 29.51
C THR A 404 10.34 -13.06 28.62
N GLU A 405 9.20 -12.69 29.21
CA GLU A 405 8.13 -11.96 28.51
C GLU A 405 8.63 -10.62 27.96
N PHE A 406 8.18 -10.26 26.75
CA PHE A 406 8.38 -8.94 26.17
C PHE A 406 7.22 -8.60 25.22
N LEU A 407 6.28 -7.77 25.67
CA LEU A 407 5.20 -7.19 24.86
C LEU A 407 4.40 -8.24 24.06
N GLY A 408 3.87 -9.24 24.75
CA GLY A 408 3.13 -10.34 24.13
C GLY A 408 4.02 -11.35 23.40
N GLY A 409 5.32 -11.08 23.27
CA GLY A 409 6.34 -11.98 22.75
C GLY A 409 7.38 -12.37 23.80
N ALA A 410 8.64 -12.53 23.42
CA ALA A 410 9.69 -13.06 24.27
C ALA A 410 11.05 -12.37 24.04
N ARG A 411 11.93 -12.46 25.03
CA ARG A 411 13.30 -11.93 24.97
C ARG A 411 14.31 -12.95 25.51
N SER A 412 15.46 -13.05 24.84
CA SER A 412 16.66 -13.70 25.36
C SER A 412 17.89 -12.86 25.01
N GLY A 413 18.54 -12.29 26.02
CA GLY A 413 19.69 -11.38 25.82
C GLY A 413 19.35 -10.20 24.90
N GLN A 414 20.03 -10.16 23.74
CA GLN A 414 19.87 -9.14 22.70
C GLN A 414 18.87 -9.54 21.60
N VAL A 415 18.20 -10.68 21.73
CA VAL A 415 17.12 -11.09 20.82
C VAL A 415 15.78 -10.72 21.47
N PHE A 416 15.05 -9.84 20.81
CA PHE A 416 13.73 -9.36 21.21
C PHE A 416 12.70 -9.85 20.21
N GLY A 417 11.54 -10.25 20.70
CA GLY A 417 10.41 -10.66 19.88
C GLY A 417 9.12 -10.15 20.50
N THR A 418 8.26 -9.52 19.71
CA THR A 418 7.00 -8.92 20.20
C THR A 418 5.83 -9.30 19.30
N MET A 419 4.65 -9.47 19.90
CA MET A 419 3.39 -9.58 19.15
C MET A 419 2.70 -8.22 18.98
N TRP A 420 3.18 -7.18 19.67
CA TRP A 420 2.61 -5.84 19.65
C TRP A 420 3.20 -5.03 18.49
N HIS A 421 2.43 -4.94 17.41
CA HIS A 421 2.65 -3.95 16.36
C HIS A 421 2.47 -2.54 16.93
N GLY A 422 3.11 -1.56 16.29
CA GLY A 422 3.08 -0.15 16.68
C GLY A 422 3.72 0.16 18.03
N SER A 423 4.32 -0.81 18.71
CA SER A 423 4.88 -0.60 20.06
C SER A 423 5.98 0.47 20.08
N LEU A 424 6.80 0.56 19.04
CA LEU A 424 7.82 1.59 18.88
C LEU A 424 7.24 2.97 18.51
N GLU A 425 5.95 3.10 18.19
CA GLU A 425 5.29 4.41 18.04
C GLU A 425 5.26 5.17 19.38
N GLY A 426 5.33 4.45 20.52
CA GLY A 426 5.45 5.04 21.85
C GLY A 426 6.87 5.54 22.14
N ASP A 427 7.03 6.86 22.28
CA ASP A 427 8.33 7.53 22.39
C ASP A 427 9.18 7.02 23.57
N ALA A 428 8.56 6.81 24.74
CA ALA A 428 9.26 6.31 25.93
C ALA A 428 9.81 4.88 25.73
N LEU A 429 8.97 3.98 25.19
CA LEU A 429 9.39 2.60 24.91
C LEU A 429 10.46 2.55 23.82
N ARG A 430 10.31 3.34 22.75
CA ARG A 430 11.31 3.43 21.69
C ARG A 430 12.66 3.90 22.22
N GLY A 431 12.67 4.97 23.03
CA GLY A 431 13.88 5.45 23.69
C GLY A 431 14.53 4.39 24.59
N ALA A 432 13.74 3.73 25.45
CA ALA A 432 14.23 2.66 26.32
C ALA A 432 14.79 1.46 25.54
N PHE A 433 14.14 1.09 24.43
CA PHE A 433 14.60 0.02 23.55
C PHE A 433 15.92 0.37 22.88
N LEU A 434 16.07 1.58 22.34
CA LEU A 434 17.31 2.04 21.71
C LEU A 434 18.45 2.18 22.71
N ALA A 435 18.18 2.64 23.93
CA ALA A 435 19.15 2.64 25.02
C ALA A 435 19.64 1.22 25.35
N ALA A 436 18.71 0.28 25.50
CA ALA A 436 19.03 -1.11 25.85
C ALA A 436 19.75 -1.88 24.73
N THR A 437 19.61 -1.46 23.47
CA THR A 437 20.12 -2.21 22.31
C THR A 437 21.32 -1.57 21.63
N LEU A 438 21.35 -0.24 21.54
CA LEU A 438 22.34 0.52 20.78
C LEU A 438 23.16 1.49 21.63
N ASP A 439 22.99 1.47 22.96
CA ASP A 439 23.65 2.37 23.92
C ASP A 439 23.44 3.85 23.57
N ARG A 440 22.16 4.20 23.35
CA ARG A 440 21.75 5.54 22.94
C ARG A 440 20.88 6.21 23.98
N GLU A 441 21.13 7.49 24.19
CA GLU A 441 20.20 8.33 24.92
C GLU A 441 18.91 8.52 24.12
N PRO A 442 17.73 8.49 24.77
CA PRO A 442 16.47 8.82 24.11
C PRO A 442 16.53 10.19 23.45
N SER A 443 16.12 10.28 22.19
CA SER A 443 16.00 11.57 21.52
C SER A 443 14.73 12.31 21.95
N ALA A 444 14.64 13.60 21.63
CA ALA A 444 13.45 14.41 21.88
C ALA A 444 12.38 14.27 20.78
N VAL A 445 12.56 13.34 19.82
CA VAL A 445 11.60 13.20 18.72
C VAL A 445 10.32 12.52 19.22
N SER A 446 9.19 13.07 18.81
CA SER A 446 7.88 12.48 19.10
C SER A 446 7.22 12.00 17.82
N PHE A 447 6.96 10.70 17.75
CA PHE A 447 6.32 10.07 16.59
C PHE A 447 4.84 10.49 16.46
N PRO A 448 4.01 10.49 17.54
CA PRO A 448 2.67 11.06 17.47
C PRO A 448 2.64 12.52 16.99
N ALA A 449 3.57 13.35 17.47
CA ALA A 449 3.64 14.75 17.05
C ALA A 449 4.11 14.89 15.59
N ALA A 450 5.01 14.03 15.12
CA ALA A 450 5.43 14.01 13.72
C ALA A 450 4.31 13.58 12.78
N ARG A 451 3.52 12.58 13.17
CA ARG A 451 2.30 12.17 12.45
C ARG A 451 1.31 13.33 12.35
N GLU A 452 1.00 14.00 13.46
CA GLU A 452 0.06 15.12 13.45
C GLU A 452 0.55 16.28 12.57
N ARG A 453 1.84 16.67 12.68
CA ARG A 453 2.43 17.68 11.79
C ARG A 453 2.33 17.32 10.31
N ARG A 454 2.43 16.02 9.98
CA ARG A 454 2.28 15.57 8.59
C ARG A 454 0.84 15.66 8.11
N LEU A 455 -0.12 15.22 8.93
CA LEU A 455 -1.53 15.37 8.61
C LEU A 455 -1.85 16.86 8.39
N ASP A 456 -1.31 17.71 9.25
CA ASP A 456 -1.42 19.16 9.15
C ASP A 456 -0.82 19.71 7.85
N LEU A 457 0.40 19.31 7.49
CA LEU A 457 1.04 19.68 6.22
C LEU A 457 0.21 19.26 5.01
N ILE A 458 -0.34 18.04 5.02
CA ILE A 458 -1.20 17.56 3.92
C ILE A 458 -2.48 18.39 3.82
N GLY A 459 -3.07 18.76 4.96
CA GLY A 459 -4.21 19.67 5.01
C GLY A 459 -3.85 21.06 4.48
N ASP A 460 -2.69 21.61 4.86
CA ASP A 460 -2.21 22.92 4.41
C ASP A 460 -2.00 22.93 2.88
N LEU A 461 -1.37 21.89 2.33
CA LEU A 461 -1.19 21.75 0.87
C LEU A 461 -2.52 21.69 0.12
N VAL A 462 -3.53 21.00 0.67
CA VAL A 462 -4.87 20.96 0.08
C VAL A 462 -5.54 22.33 0.15
N GLU A 463 -5.47 23.02 1.29
CA GLU A 463 -6.04 24.37 1.46
C GLU A 463 -5.36 25.43 0.57
N GLU A 464 -4.05 25.32 0.34
CA GLU A 464 -3.29 26.27 -0.47
C GLU A 464 -3.47 26.04 -1.98
N HIS A 465 -3.54 24.78 -2.41
CA HIS A 465 -3.40 24.43 -3.83
C HIS A 465 -4.66 23.88 -4.49
N LEU A 466 -5.70 23.56 -3.72
CA LEU A 466 -7.01 23.15 -4.25
C LEU A 466 -8.07 24.19 -3.91
N ASP A 467 -9.09 24.30 -4.77
CA ASP A 467 -10.31 25.05 -4.43
C ASP A 467 -11.18 24.23 -3.46
N VAL A 468 -10.81 24.28 -2.18
CA VAL A 468 -11.48 23.55 -1.10
C VAL A 468 -12.92 24.01 -0.89
N ASP A 469 -13.22 25.30 -1.13
CA ASP A 469 -14.58 25.83 -1.05
C ASP A 469 -15.48 25.14 -2.08
N ALA A 470 -15.05 25.10 -3.35
CA ALA A 470 -15.81 24.43 -4.40
C ALA A 470 -15.92 22.91 -4.18
N LEU A 471 -14.87 22.27 -3.64
CA LEU A 471 -14.91 20.85 -3.32
C LEU A 471 -15.86 20.55 -2.16
N LEU A 472 -15.91 21.41 -1.14
CA LEU A 472 -16.85 21.28 -0.03
C LEU A 472 -18.30 21.53 -0.50
N ASP A 473 -18.52 22.59 -1.28
CA ASP A 473 -19.82 22.90 -1.88
C ASP A 473 -20.33 21.75 -2.74
N LEU A 474 -19.44 21.15 -3.53
CA LEU A 474 -19.72 19.96 -4.33
C LEU A 474 -20.11 18.77 -3.44
N ALA A 475 -19.40 18.55 -2.33
CA ALA A 475 -19.66 17.44 -1.42
C ALA A 475 -20.98 17.59 -0.66
N VAL A 476 -21.41 18.81 -0.32
CA VAL A 476 -22.65 19.04 0.44
C VAL A 476 -23.87 19.24 -0.46
N SER A 477 -23.68 19.71 -1.68
CA SER A 477 -24.78 19.92 -2.62
C SER A 477 -25.20 18.57 -3.20
N PRO A 478 -26.51 18.26 -3.26
CA PRO A 478 -26.98 17.18 -4.10
C PRO A 478 -26.47 17.48 -5.52
N VAL A 479 -25.89 16.48 -6.21
CA VAL A 479 -25.71 16.59 -7.66
C VAL A 479 -27.11 16.78 -8.22
N GLY A 480 -27.50 18.04 -8.43
CA GLY A 480 -28.63 18.37 -9.25
C GLY A 480 -28.38 17.64 -10.55
N ARG A 481 -29.37 16.92 -11.05
CA ARG A 481 -29.42 16.58 -12.47
C ARG A 481 -29.20 17.89 -13.20
N ALA A 482 -27.96 18.18 -13.56
CA ALA A 482 -27.68 19.23 -14.51
C ALA A 482 -28.47 18.80 -15.73
N ASP A 483 -29.44 19.61 -16.13
CA ASP A 483 -29.98 19.57 -17.47
C ASP A 483 -28.77 19.67 -18.39
N ALA A 484 -28.26 18.52 -18.83
CA ALA A 484 -27.22 18.48 -19.83
C ALA A 484 -27.78 19.21 -21.04
N PRO A 485 -27.14 20.28 -21.54
CA PRO A 485 -27.42 20.70 -22.89
C PRO A 485 -27.04 19.50 -23.75
N VAL A 486 -28.04 18.91 -24.41
CA VAL A 486 -27.84 17.89 -25.44
C VAL A 486 -27.09 18.57 -26.59
N GLY A 487 -25.77 18.65 -26.46
CA GLY A 487 -24.85 19.01 -27.52
C GLY A 487 -24.62 17.78 -28.38
N ARG A 488 -25.47 17.60 -29.39
CA ARG A 488 -25.13 16.73 -30.53
C ARG A 488 -23.85 17.26 -31.18
N ALA A 489 -22.79 16.47 -31.15
CA ALA A 489 -21.71 16.55 -32.12
C ALA A 489 -21.64 15.20 -32.83
N ASP A 490 -22.31 15.12 -33.99
CA ASP A 490 -21.99 14.13 -35.01
C ASP A 490 -20.52 14.35 -35.43
N ALA A 491 -19.62 13.51 -34.93
CA ALA A 491 -18.31 13.33 -35.54
C ALA A 491 -18.45 12.24 -36.62
N PRO A 492 -18.16 12.51 -37.90
CA PRO A 492 -18.27 11.49 -38.93
C PRO A 492 -17.13 10.49 -38.78
N VAL A 493 -17.47 9.26 -38.40
CA VAL A 493 -16.57 8.10 -38.54
C VAL A 493 -16.46 7.82 -40.05
N GLY A 494 -15.38 8.31 -40.66
CA GLY A 494 -14.98 7.94 -42.01
C GLY A 494 -14.67 6.44 -42.06
N ARG A 495 -15.62 5.63 -42.53
CA ARG A 495 -15.37 4.27 -42.97
C ARG A 495 -14.54 4.33 -44.26
N ALA A 496 -13.32 3.81 -44.22
CA ALA A 496 -12.57 3.49 -45.42
C ALA A 496 -13.21 2.26 -46.08
N ASP A 497 -13.98 2.48 -47.14
CA ASP A 497 -14.48 1.42 -48.00
C ASP A 497 -13.32 0.82 -48.81
N VAL A 498 -13.09 -0.47 -48.57
CA VAL A 498 -12.23 -1.34 -49.39
C VAL A 498 -13.01 -1.67 -50.66
N VAL A 499 -12.61 -1.11 -51.80
CA VAL A 499 -13.08 -1.54 -53.13
C VAL A 499 -11.99 -2.39 -53.79
N ARG A 500 -12.32 -3.65 -54.05
CA ARG A 500 -11.62 -4.56 -54.96
C ARG A 500 -12.22 -4.45 -56.38
N ASP A 501 -11.44 -4.94 -57.35
CA ASP A 501 -11.66 -5.14 -58.79
C ASP A 501 -11.32 -3.97 -59.73
N GLU A 502 -10.67 -4.15 -60.89
CA GLU A 502 -9.87 -5.23 -61.50
C GLU A 502 -9.21 -4.65 -62.79
N ARG A 503 -7.97 -5.07 -63.12
CA ARG A 503 -7.29 -5.22 -64.46
C ARG A 503 -7.31 -4.01 -65.45
N ARG A 504 -6.25 -3.61 -66.19
CA ARG A 504 -5.20 -4.36 -66.95
C ARG A 504 -4.24 -3.36 -67.67
N ARG A 505 -3.09 -3.90 -68.14
CA ARG A 505 -2.00 -3.41 -69.05
C ARG A 505 -0.76 -2.89 -68.30
N VAL A 506 0.35 -3.62 -68.13
CA VAL A 506 1.33 -4.24 -69.06
C VAL A 506 2.04 -3.22 -69.96
N GLU A 507 3.29 -2.91 -69.62
CA GLU A 507 4.40 -2.79 -70.58
C GLU A 507 5.76 -2.99 -69.87
N THR A 508 6.67 -3.63 -70.60
CA THR A 508 7.90 -4.33 -70.19
C THR A 508 9.15 -3.48 -70.39
N ASN A 509 10.22 -3.74 -69.62
CA ASN A 509 11.62 -3.69 -70.07
C ASN A 509 12.56 -4.30 -69.00
N THR A 510 13.00 -5.55 -69.19
CA THR A 510 14.33 -6.03 -69.68
C THR A 510 15.45 -6.09 -68.63
N VAL A 511 15.99 -7.31 -68.48
CA VAL A 511 17.14 -7.75 -67.64
C VAL A 511 18.43 -7.75 -68.50
N PRO A 512 19.63 -7.91 -67.94
CA PRO A 512 20.22 -9.26 -67.98
C PRO A 512 21.01 -9.70 -66.73
N SER A 513 21.07 -11.02 -66.60
CA SER A 513 21.67 -11.88 -65.57
C SER A 513 23.13 -12.27 -65.85
N ARG A 514 23.82 -12.81 -64.83
CA ARG A 514 24.88 -13.86 -64.87
C ARG A 514 24.98 -14.52 -63.47
N SER A 515 24.50 -15.75 -63.28
CA SER A 515 25.20 -17.08 -63.26
C SER A 515 26.02 -17.31 -61.96
N THR A 516 25.52 -18.03 -60.94
CA THR A 516 25.46 -19.50 -60.67
C THR A 516 26.77 -20.17 -60.27
N GLU A 517 26.67 -20.98 -59.20
CA GLU A 517 27.50 -22.11 -58.69
C GLU A 517 27.96 -21.90 -57.24
N ASP A 518 28.07 -22.87 -56.34
CA ASP A 518 27.25 -24.04 -55.95
C ASP A 518 27.88 -24.57 -54.62
N CYS A 519 27.18 -25.47 -53.90
CA CYS A 519 27.69 -26.42 -52.88
C CYS A 519 27.72 -26.06 -51.37
N VAL A 520 26.58 -26.38 -50.72
CA VAL A 520 26.33 -27.23 -49.52
C VAL A 520 27.53 -28.09 -49.03
N GLY A 521 27.80 -28.43 -47.75
CA GLY A 521 27.17 -28.29 -46.43
C GLY A 521 27.75 -29.32 -45.41
N LEU A 522 27.43 -29.16 -44.10
CA LEU A 522 27.42 -30.17 -42.98
C LEU A 522 28.78 -30.81 -42.57
N ASP A 523 29.11 -31.24 -41.34
CA ASP A 523 28.54 -31.30 -39.98
C ASP A 523 29.71 -31.67 -39.00
N THR A 524 29.53 -31.46 -37.70
CA THR A 524 30.36 -31.82 -36.48
C THR A 524 31.08 -33.19 -36.49
N PRO A 525 32.17 -33.52 -35.71
CA PRO A 525 32.22 -33.64 -34.21
C PRO A 525 33.69 -33.54 -33.58
N PRO A 526 34.09 -34.15 -32.42
CA PRO A 526 33.76 -33.88 -31.00
C PRO A 526 35.04 -33.73 -30.07
N PRO A 527 35.15 -34.20 -28.78
CA PRO A 527 35.81 -33.44 -27.69
C PRO A 527 37.03 -34.15 -27.05
N SER A 528 37.48 -33.68 -25.87
CA SER A 528 38.63 -34.11 -25.01
C SER A 528 39.92 -33.30 -25.23
N GLY A 529 40.76 -32.96 -24.26
CA GLY A 529 40.80 -33.17 -22.82
C GLY A 529 42.13 -32.62 -22.27
N SER A 530 42.16 -32.37 -20.95
CA SER A 530 43.34 -32.26 -20.06
C SER A 530 44.46 -31.24 -20.32
N GLY A 531 44.67 -30.38 -19.31
CA GLY A 531 45.97 -30.35 -18.62
C GLY A 531 46.84 -29.10 -18.79
N GLY A 532 47.00 -28.35 -17.69
CA GLY A 532 48.33 -27.94 -17.25
C GLY A 532 48.70 -26.45 -17.29
N SER A 533 49.10 -25.97 -16.11
CA SER A 533 50.08 -24.89 -15.83
C SER A 533 49.64 -23.45 -16.16
N THR A 534 49.21 -22.67 -15.17
CA THR A 534 49.99 -21.82 -14.23
C THR A 534 50.61 -20.55 -14.81
N SER A 535 50.27 -19.46 -14.11
CA SER A 535 51.12 -18.32 -13.70
C SER A 535 51.13 -17.03 -14.54
N GLY A 536 50.85 -15.93 -13.80
CA GLY A 536 51.19 -14.54 -14.09
C GLY A 536 50.16 -13.81 -14.97
N GLY A 537 49.48 -12.74 -14.56
CA GLY A 537 49.66 -11.81 -13.46
C GLY A 537 49.45 -10.37 -13.98
N ILE A 538 48.70 -9.56 -13.21
CA ILE A 538 48.69 -8.08 -13.19
C ILE A 538 47.84 -7.43 -14.32
N ARG A 539 46.80 -6.63 -14.07
CA ARG A 539 46.42 -5.73 -12.95
C ARG A 539 45.01 -5.96 -12.43
#